data_AF-A0A511FBR2-F1
#
_entry.id   AF-A0A511FBR2-F1
#
_cell.length_a   1.000
_cell.length_b   1.000
_cell.length_c   1.000
_cell.angle_alpha   90.00
_cell.angle_beta   90.00
_cell.angle_gamma   90.00
#
_symmetry.space_group_name_H-M   'P 1'
#
loop_
_entity.id
_entity.type
_entity.pdbx_description
1 polymer ?
#
loop_
_entity_poly.entity_id
_entity_poly.type
_entity_poly.pdbx_seq_one_letter_code
_entity_poly.pdbx_strand_id
1 'polypeptide(L)'
;MTARPAAMAKLPKKDRKALARELARIERERQERRRRRNRRLGWAGAGTAVVAAGVVAALAVQASVRAGQIGPLNMESDGIVLGGDGSAVTAGRTGALDPGDSPIATAVDRTSGVLDLVLYLDYRSPEAAAFWSANGAAVEEWVTAGYATLELHPLALADGADGAEGDYSLRAAGALACVADTAPDSALSVHDALLAAQPDLDEDGLDDDDLVALVQNAGVTDETVAGCVTSGSFTDWAREATDRAAQAVPFDVGAVTTSPVLLVGGQEYTGALDDPDALTAFIEQVSTQLADEAAAAEAAASPSPTASADPGATADPTP
;
A
#
# COMPACT_ATOMS: atom_id res chain seq x y z
N MET A 1 -67.59 -20.17 -11.70
CA MET A 1 -69.00 -20.16 -12.18
C MET A 1 -69.70 -18.94 -11.61
N THR A 2 -69.63 -17.80 -12.29
CA THR A 2 -70.33 -16.58 -11.86
C THR A 2 -71.80 -16.67 -12.28
N ALA A 3 -72.70 -16.50 -11.31
CA ALA A 3 -74.14 -16.60 -11.50
C ALA A 3 -74.63 -15.67 -12.62
N ARG A 4 -75.49 -16.20 -13.51
CA ARG A 4 -76.17 -15.41 -14.55
C ARG A 4 -77.02 -14.33 -13.89
N PRO A 5 -76.80 -13.04 -14.16
CA PRO A 5 -77.61 -11.98 -13.55
C PRO A 5 -79.07 -12.11 -14.02
N ALA A 6 -80.01 -12.05 -13.07
CA ALA A 6 -81.45 -12.25 -13.27
C ALA A 6 -82.08 -11.31 -14.34
N ALA A 7 -81.39 -10.22 -14.70
CA ALA A 7 -81.77 -9.28 -15.75
C ALA A 7 -81.73 -9.88 -17.18
N MET A 8 -80.95 -10.95 -17.44
CA MET A 8 -80.82 -11.54 -18.78
C MET A 8 -81.99 -12.47 -19.18
N ALA A 9 -82.85 -12.83 -18.24
CA ALA A 9 -83.94 -13.79 -18.48
C ALA A 9 -85.12 -13.19 -19.26
N LYS A 10 -85.32 -11.87 -19.19
CA LYS A 10 -86.49 -11.15 -19.75
C LYS A 10 -86.30 -10.62 -21.19
N LEU A 11 -85.15 -10.88 -21.83
CA LEU A 11 -84.83 -10.36 -23.17
C LEU A 11 -85.22 -11.34 -24.30
N PRO A 12 -85.67 -10.86 -25.48
CA PRO A 12 -85.90 -11.68 -26.66
C PRO A 12 -84.68 -12.54 -27.03
N LYS A 13 -84.91 -13.74 -27.58
CA LYS A 13 -83.84 -14.73 -27.86
C LYS A 13 -82.71 -14.18 -28.75
N LYS A 14 -83.03 -13.26 -29.66
CA LYS A 14 -82.09 -12.57 -30.55
C LYS A 14 -81.16 -11.61 -29.77
N ASP A 15 -81.72 -10.86 -28.84
CA ASP A 15 -81.01 -9.83 -28.08
C ASP A 15 -80.07 -10.43 -27.04
N ARG A 16 -80.43 -11.57 -26.44
CA ARG A 16 -79.52 -12.35 -25.56
C ARG A 16 -78.29 -12.85 -26.31
N LYS A 17 -78.44 -13.26 -27.57
CA LYS A 17 -77.33 -13.73 -28.40
C LYS A 17 -76.43 -12.57 -28.83
N ALA A 18 -77.01 -11.40 -29.11
CA ALA A 18 -76.26 -10.17 -29.40
C ALA A 18 -75.48 -9.69 -28.17
N LEU A 19 -76.13 -9.57 -27.01
CA LEU A 19 -75.51 -9.17 -25.74
C LEU A 19 -74.38 -10.11 -25.30
N ALA A 20 -74.57 -11.43 -25.44
CA ALA A 20 -73.53 -12.41 -25.12
C ALA A 20 -72.29 -12.27 -26.03
N ARG A 21 -72.49 -11.93 -27.31
CA ARG A 21 -71.40 -11.68 -28.25
C ARG A 21 -70.64 -10.39 -27.93
N GLU A 22 -71.36 -9.34 -27.54
CA GLU A 22 -70.74 -8.07 -27.11
C GLU A 22 -69.97 -8.20 -25.81
N LEU A 23 -70.54 -8.87 -24.80
CA LEU A 23 -69.83 -9.12 -23.54
C LEU A 23 -68.57 -9.97 -23.76
N ALA A 24 -68.66 -11.02 -24.58
CA ALA A 24 -67.49 -11.81 -24.97
C ALA A 24 -66.45 -10.99 -25.75
N ARG A 25 -66.86 -9.95 -26.49
CA ARG A 25 -65.93 -9.02 -27.15
C ARG A 25 -65.27 -8.08 -26.13
N ILE A 26 -66.03 -7.47 -25.22
CA ILE A 26 -65.52 -6.58 -24.17
C ILE A 26 -64.54 -7.31 -23.24
N GLU A 27 -64.84 -8.57 -22.90
CA GLU A 27 -63.97 -9.40 -22.05
C GLU A 27 -62.65 -9.71 -22.75
N ARG A 28 -62.67 -10.04 -24.06
CA ARG A 28 -61.47 -10.24 -24.87
C ARG A 28 -60.64 -8.95 -24.98
N GLU A 29 -61.27 -7.82 -25.26
CA GLU A 29 -60.59 -6.51 -25.30
C GLU A 29 -59.96 -6.14 -23.95
N ARG A 30 -60.64 -6.42 -22.82
CA ARG A 30 -60.09 -6.22 -21.47
C ARG A 30 -58.93 -7.16 -21.18
N GLN A 31 -59.02 -8.44 -21.56
CA GLN A 31 -57.94 -9.42 -21.39
C GLN A 31 -56.72 -9.06 -22.23
N GLU A 32 -56.90 -8.62 -23.48
CA GLU A 32 -55.81 -8.16 -24.35
C GLU A 32 -55.15 -6.90 -23.80
N ARG A 33 -55.92 -5.92 -23.32
CA ARG A 33 -55.37 -4.73 -22.66
C ARG A 33 -54.58 -5.07 -21.40
N ARG A 34 -55.08 -6.00 -20.57
CA ARG A 34 -54.37 -6.51 -19.39
C ARG A 34 -53.09 -7.25 -19.77
N ARG A 35 -53.12 -8.12 -20.78
CA ARG A 35 -51.92 -8.83 -21.29
C ARG A 35 -50.89 -7.85 -21.85
N ARG A 36 -51.29 -6.86 -22.64
CA ARG A 36 -50.38 -5.82 -23.17
C ARG A 36 -49.76 -4.99 -22.04
N ARG A 37 -50.56 -4.59 -21.05
CA ARG A 37 -50.06 -3.84 -19.87
C ARG A 37 -49.11 -4.68 -19.03
N ASN A 38 -49.49 -5.90 -18.67
CA ASN A 38 -48.64 -6.79 -17.86
C ASN A 38 -47.36 -7.18 -18.59
N ARG A 39 -47.41 -7.37 -19.92
CA ARG A 39 -46.21 -7.59 -20.73
C ARG A 39 -45.29 -6.37 -20.71
N ARG A 40 -45.82 -5.17 -20.90
CA ARG A 40 -45.03 -3.92 -20.81
C ARG A 40 -44.43 -3.71 -19.43
N LEU A 41 -45.21 -3.95 -18.37
CA LEU A 41 -44.73 -3.85 -16.98
C LEU A 41 -43.66 -4.91 -16.67
N GLY A 42 -43.83 -6.15 -17.15
CA GLY A 42 -42.84 -7.21 -16.99
C GLY A 42 -41.52 -6.89 -17.70
N TRP A 43 -41.58 -6.40 -18.93
CA TRP A 43 -40.37 -5.96 -19.66
C TRP A 43 -39.72 -4.72 -19.05
N ALA A 44 -40.51 -3.75 -18.58
CA ALA A 44 -39.99 -2.59 -17.87
C ALA A 44 -39.31 -3.00 -16.55
N GLY A 45 -39.95 -3.85 -15.74
CA GLY A 45 -39.37 -4.34 -14.49
C GLY A 45 -38.11 -5.16 -14.68
N ALA A 46 -38.08 -6.06 -15.67
CA ALA A 46 -36.89 -6.83 -16.02
C ALA A 46 -35.75 -5.91 -16.50
N GLY A 47 -36.05 -4.93 -17.35
CA GLY A 47 -35.07 -3.94 -17.81
C GLY A 47 -34.48 -3.13 -16.65
N THR A 48 -35.32 -2.64 -15.74
CA THR A 48 -34.86 -1.91 -14.55
C THR A 48 -34.00 -2.77 -13.63
N ALA A 49 -34.35 -4.05 -13.42
CA ALA A 49 -33.55 -4.95 -12.60
C ALA A 49 -32.16 -5.20 -13.18
N VAL A 50 -32.05 -5.38 -14.51
CA VAL A 50 -30.76 -5.55 -15.20
C VAL A 50 -29.91 -4.28 -15.09
N VAL A 51 -30.50 -3.11 -15.30
CA VAL A 51 -29.77 -1.83 -15.17
C VAL A 51 -29.29 -1.63 -13.73
N ALA A 52 -30.14 -1.89 -12.74
CA ALA A 52 -29.77 -1.77 -11.33
C ALA A 52 -28.62 -2.73 -10.95
N ALA A 53 -28.69 -3.99 -11.39
CA ALA A 53 -27.61 -4.95 -11.16
C ALA A 53 -26.30 -4.51 -11.84
N GLY A 54 -26.37 -3.98 -13.06
CA GLY A 54 -25.20 -3.45 -13.77
C GLY A 54 -24.58 -2.24 -13.07
N VAL A 55 -25.39 -1.33 -12.53
CA VAL A 55 -24.90 -0.18 -11.75
C VAL A 55 -24.24 -0.65 -10.44
N VAL A 56 -24.83 -1.61 -9.73
CA VAL A 56 -24.21 -2.16 -8.50
C VAL A 56 -22.88 -2.85 -8.82
N ALA A 57 -22.83 -3.65 -9.89
CA ALA A 57 -21.58 -4.28 -10.33
C ALA A 57 -20.53 -3.24 -10.73
N ALA A 58 -20.92 -2.19 -11.47
CA ALA A 58 -20.01 -1.12 -11.85
C ALA A 58 -19.50 -0.32 -10.64
N LEU A 59 -20.37 -0.03 -9.66
CA LEU A 59 -19.97 0.63 -8.42
C LEU A 59 -19.06 -0.26 -7.57
N ALA A 60 -19.30 -1.57 -7.53
CA ALA A 60 -18.43 -2.52 -6.86
C ALA A 60 -17.05 -2.57 -7.53
N VAL A 61 -16.98 -2.66 -8.86
CA VAL A 61 -15.72 -2.61 -9.62
C VAL A 61 -15.00 -1.28 -9.41
N GLN A 62 -15.72 -0.16 -9.47
CA GLN A 62 -15.13 1.17 -9.24
C GLN A 62 -14.60 1.32 -7.81
N ALA A 63 -15.31 0.80 -6.81
CA ALA A 63 -14.86 0.79 -5.43
C ALA A 63 -13.64 -0.12 -5.24
N SER A 64 -13.62 -1.30 -5.86
CA SER A 64 -12.46 -2.20 -5.84
C SER A 64 -11.23 -1.61 -6.51
N VAL A 65 -11.38 -0.97 -7.68
CA VAL A 65 -10.26 -0.27 -8.36
C VAL A 65 -9.71 0.88 -7.51
N ARG A 66 -10.59 1.64 -6.84
CA ARG A 66 -10.14 2.72 -5.94
C ARG A 66 -9.49 2.19 -4.66
N ALA A 67 -9.97 1.07 -4.14
CA ALA A 67 -9.37 0.42 -2.96
C ALA A 67 -7.98 -0.16 -3.28
N GLY A 68 -7.77 -0.69 -4.49
CA GLY A 68 -6.46 -1.17 -4.94
C GLY A 68 -5.43 -0.08 -5.23
N GLN A 69 -5.82 1.20 -5.14
CA GLN A 69 -4.92 2.34 -5.27
C GLN A 69 -4.66 3.06 -3.94
N ILE A 70 -5.24 2.57 -2.84
CA ILE A 70 -4.88 3.03 -1.49
C ILE A 70 -3.62 2.25 -1.10
N GLY A 71 -2.56 2.96 -0.69
CA GLY A 71 -1.36 2.32 -0.17
C GLY A 71 -1.64 1.55 1.14
N PRO A 72 -0.79 0.60 1.55
CA PRO A 72 -0.95 -0.07 2.83
C PRO A 72 -0.82 0.92 3.98
N LEU A 73 -1.53 0.67 5.09
CA LEU A 73 -1.27 1.38 6.34
C LEU A 73 0.21 1.20 6.74
N ASN A 74 0.73 2.18 7.46
CA ASN A 74 2.12 2.18 7.95
C ASN A 74 3.19 2.28 6.84
N MET A 75 2.80 2.65 5.60
CA MET A 75 3.73 2.90 4.49
C MET A 75 3.41 4.16 3.67
N GLU A 76 3.07 5.27 4.36
CA GLU A 76 2.81 6.57 3.72
C GLU A 76 3.97 7.10 2.84
N SER A 77 5.20 6.64 3.09
CA SER A 77 6.41 6.92 2.31
C SER A 77 6.64 5.95 1.14
N ASP A 78 5.74 4.98 0.92
CA ASP A 78 5.96 3.72 0.21
C ASP A 78 6.95 2.76 0.91
N GLY A 79 7.34 3.04 2.14
CA GLY A 79 8.22 2.21 2.94
C GLY A 79 7.67 1.99 4.34
N ILE A 80 7.98 0.85 4.95
CA ILE A 80 7.70 0.64 6.37
C ILE A 80 8.91 1.02 7.20
N VAL A 81 8.75 1.97 8.10
CA VAL A 81 9.81 2.44 8.99
C VAL A 81 9.84 1.59 10.25
N LEU A 82 11.00 1.04 10.58
CA LEU A 82 11.27 0.20 11.75
C LEU A 82 12.26 0.91 12.68
N GLY A 83 12.01 0.83 13.98
CA GLY A 83 12.87 1.38 15.03
C GLY A 83 12.85 0.50 16.28
N GLY A 84 13.71 0.78 17.25
CA GLY A 84 13.79 0.01 18.49
C GLY A 84 13.95 0.86 19.75
N ASP A 85 13.57 0.28 20.88
CA ASP A 85 13.63 0.90 22.21
C ASP A 85 14.70 0.25 23.12
N GLY A 86 15.58 -0.57 22.56
CA GLY A 86 16.54 -1.40 23.25
C GLY A 86 16.05 -2.81 23.59
N SER A 87 14.77 -3.13 23.37
CA SER A 87 14.21 -4.45 23.67
C SER A 87 13.73 -5.20 22.44
N ALA A 88 13.08 -4.52 21.50
CA ALA A 88 12.55 -5.11 20.28
C ALA A 88 12.46 -4.09 19.15
N VAL A 89 12.40 -4.58 17.91
CA VAL A 89 12.02 -3.78 16.74
C VAL A 89 10.51 -3.60 16.71
N THR A 90 10.07 -2.39 16.41
CA THR A 90 8.66 -2.00 16.22
C THR A 90 8.54 -1.10 15.00
N ALA A 91 7.38 -1.10 14.38
CA ALA A 91 7.13 -0.27 13.22
C ALA A 91 6.54 1.10 13.58
N GLY A 92 6.93 2.14 12.85
CA GLY A 92 6.23 3.42 12.85
C GLY A 92 4.79 3.24 12.38
N ARG A 93 3.87 4.03 12.95
CA ARG A 93 2.46 4.02 12.54
C ARG A 93 2.15 5.25 11.70
N THR A 94 1.71 5.03 10.47
CA THR A 94 1.34 6.10 9.53
C THR A 94 0.01 5.77 8.85
N GLY A 95 -0.58 6.79 8.21
CA GLY A 95 -1.77 6.58 7.38
C GLY A 95 -1.46 5.76 6.14
N ALA A 96 -2.53 5.38 5.44
CA ALA A 96 -2.42 4.87 4.08
C ALA A 96 -2.32 6.06 3.11
N LEU A 97 -1.56 5.89 2.03
CA LEU A 97 -1.51 6.87 0.94
C LEU A 97 -2.82 6.82 0.14
N ASP A 98 -3.45 7.98 -0.09
CA ASP A 98 -4.66 8.05 -0.93
C ASP A 98 -4.31 7.85 -2.42
N PRO A 99 -5.27 7.38 -3.25
CA PRO A 99 -5.02 7.14 -4.67
C PRO A 99 -4.54 8.38 -5.41
N GLY A 100 -3.33 8.29 -5.98
CA GLY A 100 -2.71 9.34 -6.77
C GLY A 100 -1.96 10.40 -5.96
N ASP A 101 -1.92 10.28 -4.63
CA ASP A 101 -1.05 11.11 -3.81
C ASP A 101 0.42 10.71 -3.99
N SER A 102 1.32 11.65 -3.73
CA SER A 102 2.76 11.39 -3.74
C SER A 102 3.21 10.89 -2.37
N PRO A 103 4.15 9.94 -2.30
CA PRO A 103 4.67 9.44 -1.03
C PRO A 103 5.21 10.57 -0.16
N ILE A 104 4.96 10.49 1.14
CA ILE A 104 5.46 11.45 2.11
C ILE A 104 6.78 10.93 2.65
N ALA A 105 7.88 11.60 2.32
CA ALA A 105 9.20 11.21 2.79
C ALA A 105 9.24 11.16 4.32
N THR A 106 9.84 10.09 4.86
CA THR A 106 10.06 9.92 6.30
C THR A 106 10.83 11.11 6.87
N ALA A 107 10.32 11.66 7.96
CA ALA A 107 10.96 12.78 8.63
C ALA A 107 12.24 12.32 9.34
N VAL A 108 13.37 12.89 8.94
CA VAL A 108 14.68 12.62 9.52
C VAL A 108 15.04 13.70 10.54
N ASP A 109 15.18 13.31 11.81
CA ASP A 109 15.74 14.19 12.86
C ASP A 109 17.23 13.94 13.03
N ARG A 110 18.05 14.69 12.28
CA ARG A 110 19.52 14.62 12.35
C ARG A 110 20.09 15.02 13.72
N THR A 111 19.31 15.68 14.58
CA THR A 111 19.77 16.06 15.92
C THR A 111 19.59 14.95 16.95
N SER A 112 18.83 13.91 16.62
CA SER A 112 18.58 12.77 17.51
C SER A 112 19.81 11.89 17.73
N GLY A 113 20.78 11.93 16.81
CA GLY A 113 21.91 11.00 16.77
C GLY A 113 21.55 9.59 16.30
N VAL A 114 20.28 9.35 15.95
CA VAL A 114 19.81 8.10 15.32
C VAL A 114 20.09 8.17 13.83
N LEU A 115 20.63 7.09 13.26
CA LEU A 115 20.98 7.00 11.86
C LEU A 115 19.86 6.38 11.04
N ASP A 116 19.43 7.04 9.96
CA ASP A 116 18.38 6.49 9.10
C ASP A 116 18.97 5.59 8.03
N LEU A 117 18.54 4.33 8.01
CA LEU A 117 18.83 3.36 6.96
C LEU A 117 17.60 3.22 6.07
N VAL A 118 17.74 3.50 4.78
CA VAL A 118 16.65 3.33 3.81
C VAL A 118 17.06 2.28 2.80
N LEU A 119 16.32 1.18 2.73
CA LEU A 119 16.61 0.03 1.88
C LEU A 119 15.52 -0.14 0.84
N TYR A 120 15.88 0.11 -0.42
CA TYR A 120 15.08 -0.29 -1.57
C TYR A 120 15.56 -1.65 -2.04
N LEU A 121 14.64 -2.60 -2.19
CA LEU A 121 15.00 -3.94 -2.62
C LEU A 121 13.89 -4.63 -3.42
N ASP A 122 14.31 -5.62 -4.20
CA ASP A 122 13.45 -6.62 -4.82
C ASP A 122 13.74 -7.98 -4.17
N TYR A 123 12.71 -8.66 -3.67
CA TYR A 123 12.85 -9.95 -2.99
C TYR A 123 13.28 -11.10 -3.91
N ARG A 124 13.31 -10.89 -5.23
CA ARG A 124 13.88 -11.82 -6.20
C ARG A 124 15.40 -11.64 -6.38
N SER A 125 15.95 -10.48 -6.02
CA SER A 125 17.35 -10.14 -6.30
C SER A 125 18.33 -10.98 -5.48
N PRO A 126 19.24 -11.73 -6.13
CA PRO A 126 20.32 -12.45 -5.45
C PRO A 126 21.24 -11.53 -4.66
N GLU A 127 21.50 -10.32 -5.16
CA GLU A 127 22.33 -9.32 -4.50
C GLU A 127 21.67 -8.81 -3.21
N ALA A 128 20.34 -8.66 -3.18
CA ALA A 128 19.62 -8.26 -1.97
C ALA A 128 19.66 -9.36 -0.91
N ALA A 129 19.48 -10.61 -1.32
CA ALA A 129 19.59 -11.76 -0.43
C ALA A 129 21.01 -11.92 0.12
N ALA A 130 22.04 -11.75 -0.73
CA ALA A 130 23.43 -11.78 -0.31
C ALA A 130 23.76 -10.65 0.67
N PHE A 131 23.31 -9.42 0.38
CA PHE A 131 23.46 -8.27 1.28
C PHE A 131 22.84 -8.55 2.65
N TRP A 132 21.59 -9.00 2.68
CA TRP A 132 20.88 -9.21 3.94
C TRP A 132 21.43 -10.39 4.74
N SER A 133 21.82 -11.48 4.06
CA SER A 133 22.48 -12.61 4.70
C SER A 133 23.80 -12.21 5.39
N ALA A 134 24.57 -11.31 4.78
CA ALA A 134 25.82 -10.82 5.36
C ALA A 134 25.60 -9.78 6.47
N ASN A 135 24.65 -8.86 6.29
CA ASN A 135 24.56 -7.63 7.10
C ASN A 135 23.31 -7.52 7.98
N GLY A 136 22.26 -8.28 7.70
CA GLY A 136 20.93 -8.12 8.32
C GLY A 136 20.96 -8.23 9.84
N ALA A 137 21.75 -9.16 10.39
CA ALA A 137 21.90 -9.32 11.83
C ALA A 137 22.50 -8.07 12.52
N ALA A 138 23.48 -7.41 11.89
CA ALA A 138 24.06 -6.17 12.42
C ALA A 138 23.08 -5.01 12.31
N VAL A 139 22.35 -4.92 11.19
CA VAL A 139 21.28 -3.92 10.99
C VAL A 139 20.20 -4.08 12.05
N GLU A 140 19.70 -5.30 12.28
CA GLU A 140 18.71 -5.58 13.32
C GLU A 140 19.21 -5.21 14.72
N GLU A 141 20.48 -5.49 15.04
CA GLU A 141 21.08 -5.11 16.32
C GLU A 141 21.10 -3.58 16.51
N TRP A 142 21.51 -2.82 15.49
CA TRP A 142 21.53 -1.36 15.54
C TRP A 142 20.13 -0.76 15.66
N VAL A 143 19.16 -1.31 14.93
CA VAL A 143 17.75 -0.88 14.99
C VAL A 143 17.16 -1.20 16.36
N THR A 144 17.35 -2.42 16.85
CA THR A 144 16.86 -2.86 18.17
C THR A 144 17.41 -1.98 19.28
N ALA A 145 18.70 -1.65 19.24
CA ALA A 145 19.37 -0.80 20.22
C ALA A 145 18.92 0.68 20.14
N GLY A 146 18.20 1.08 19.09
CA GLY A 146 17.78 2.47 18.87
C GLY A 146 18.89 3.37 18.32
N TYR A 147 19.97 2.79 17.77
CA TYR A 147 21.03 3.55 17.11
C TYR A 147 20.69 3.88 15.66
N ALA A 148 19.79 3.11 15.04
CA ALA A 148 19.34 3.33 13.69
C ALA A 148 17.82 3.12 13.55
N THR A 149 17.24 3.71 12.52
CA THR A 149 15.96 3.28 11.95
C THR A 149 16.23 2.49 10.66
N LEU A 150 15.31 1.61 10.29
CA LEU A 150 15.33 0.90 9.02
C LEU A 150 14.01 1.11 8.29
N GLU A 151 14.05 1.79 7.15
CA GLU A 151 12.91 1.92 6.26
C GLU A 151 13.04 0.94 5.10
N LEU A 152 12.08 0.02 4.99
CA LEU A 152 12.04 -0.99 3.93
C LEU A 152 11.07 -0.57 2.82
N HIS A 153 11.60 -0.36 1.62
CA HIS A 153 10.83 -0.15 0.39
C HIS A 153 10.87 -1.40 -0.49
N PRO A 154 9.83 -2.25 -0.45
CA PRO A 154 9.76 -3.41 -1.33
C PRO A 154 9.36 -2.97 -2.75
N LEU A 155 10.16 -3.35 -3.73
CA LEU A 155 9.99 -3.04 -5.15
C LEU A 155 9.88 -4.33 -5.98
N ALA A 156 9.39 -4.19 -7.21
CA ALA A 156 9.28 -5.26 -8.21
C ALA A 156 10.09 -4.91 -9.47
N LEU A 157 11.41 -4.82 -9.33
CA LEU A 157 12.35 -4.39 -10.36
C LEU A 157 12.62 -5.48 -11.42
N ALA A 158 12.64 -6.76 -11.01
CA ALA A 158 12.93 -7.90 -11.87
C ALA A 158 11.79 -8.21 -12.85
N ASP A 159 10.54 -7.91 -12.48
CA ASP A 159 9.37 -8.25 -13.29
C ASP A 159 9.29 -7.42 -14.58
N GLY A 160 10.04 -6.30 -14.67
CA GLY A 160 10.09 -5.42 -15.84
C GLY A 160 8.72 -4.92 -16.29
N ALA A 161 8.67 -4.14 -17.38
CA ALA A 161 7.39 -3.64 -17.90
C ALA A 161 6.49 -4.74 -18.52
N ASP A 162 7.05 -5.93 -18.77
CA ASP A 162 6.44 -6.98 -19.61
C ASP A 162 6.18 -8.32 -18.87
N GLY A 163 6.55 -8.47 -17.58
CA GLY A 163 6.25 -9.67 -16.77
C GLY A 163 7.01 -10.94 -17.21
N ALA A 164 8.21 -10.78 -17.78
CA ALA A 164 8.94 -11.86 -18.45
C ALA A 164 9.47 -12.95 -17.50
N GLU A 165 9.66 -12.62 -16.22
CA GLU A 165 10.15 -13.55 -15.17
C GLU A 165 9.02 -14.01 -14.24
N GLY A 166 7.76 -13.76 -14.59
CA GLY A 166 6.62 -13.95 -13.68
C GLY A 166 6.32 -12.69 -12.87
N ASP A 167 5.51 -12.84 -11.81
CA ASP A 167 5.02 -11.74 -10.96
C ASP A 167 5.41 -11.91 -9.47
N TYR A 168 6.39 -12.77 -9.18
CA TYR A 168 6.83 -13.04 -7.80
C TYR A 168 7.29 -11.76 -7.10
N SER A 169 8.00 -10.87 -7.78
CA SER A 169 8.54 -9.65 -7.16
C SER A 169 7.39 -8.74 -6.71
N LEU A 170 6.35 -8.58 -7.55
CA LEU A 170 5.10 -7.89 -7.20
C LEU A 170 4.37 -8.56 -6.03
N ARG A 171 4.24 -9.89 -6.05
CA ARG A 171 3.52 -10.64 -5.01
C ARG A 171 4.26 -10.63 -3.67
N ALA A 172 5.58 -10.74 -3.66
CA ALA A 172 6.41 -10.65 -2.47
C ALA A 172 6.40 -9.23 -1.88
N ALA A 173 6.49 -8.19 -2.72
CA ALA A 173 6.34 -6.80 -2.29
C ALA A 173 4.94 -6.54 -1.70
N GLY A 174 3.90 -7.03 -2.38
CA GLY A 174 2.52 -6.98 -1.89
C GLY A 174 2.32 -7.76 -0.58
N ALA A 175 3.03 -8.87 -0.38
CA ALA A 175 2.96 -9.65 0.85
C ALA A 175 3.55 -8.90 2.04
N LEU A 176 4.70 -8.24 1.87
CA LEU A 176 5.24 -7.35 2.90
C LEU A 176 4.27 -6.20 3.21
N ALA A 177 3.65 -5.62 2.18
CA ALA A 177 2.63 -4.58 2.35
C ALA A 177 1.40 -5.07 3.12
N CYS A 178 0.93 -6.30 2.88
CA CYS A 178 -0.15 -6.92 3.67
C CYS A 178 0.22 -7.05 5.15
N VAL A 179 1.48 -7.39 5.44
CA VAL A 179 1.99 -7.46 6.81
C VAL A 179 2.11 -6.07 7.41
N ALA A 180 2.66 -5.10 6.68
CA ALA A 180 2.72 -3.70 7.11
C ALA A 180 1.33 -3.14 7.44
N ASP A 181 0.31 -3.47 6.64
CA ASP A 181 -1.04 -2.96 6.85
C ASP A 181 -1.69 -3.47 8.15
N THR A 182 -1.54 -4.76 8.44
CA THR A 182 -2.29 -5.43 9.52
C THR A 182 -1.44 -5.79 10.74
N ALA A 183 -0.20 -6.23 10.53
CA ALA A 183 0.73 -6.72 11.56
C ALA A 183 2.13 -6.07 11.42
N PRO A 184 2.23 -4.72 11.45
CA PRO A 184 3.43 -3.99 11.05
C PRO A 184 4.69 -4.32 11.87
N ASP A 185 4.55 -4.67 13.15
CA ASP A 185 5.70 -5.05 14.01
C ASP A 185 6.33 -6.40 13.61
N SER A 186 5.71 -7.15 12.70
CA SER A 186 6.25 -8.40 12.14
C SER A 186 6.87 -8.22 10.75
N ALA A 187 6.96 -6.99 10.24
CA ALA A 187 7.49 -6.76 8.90
C ALA A 187 8.96 -7.20 8.74
N LEU A 188 9.79 -7.01 9.78
CA LEU A 188 11.20 -7.43 9.72
C LEU A 188 11.34 -8.96 9.62
N SER A 189 10.56 -9.73 10.39
CA SER A 189 10.65 -11.20 10.32
C SER A 189 10.17 -11.76 8.98
N VAL A 190 9.19 -11.10 8.35
CA VAL A 190 8.73 -11.47 7.00
C VAL A 190 9.75 -11.04 5.94
N HIS A 191 10.37 -9.87 6.08
CA HIS A 191 11.48 -9.42 5.23
C HIS A 191 12.64 -10.44 5.25
N ASP A 192 13.06 -10.88 6.44
CA ASP A 192 14.08 -11.92 6.61
C ASP A 192 13.70 -13.21 5.90
N ALA A 193 12.45 -13.67 6.08
CA ALA A 193 11.97 -14.91 5.51
C ALA A 193 11.91 -14.86 3.97
N LEU A 194 11.48 -13.74 3.40
CA LEU A 194 11.44 -13.55 1.94
C LEU A 194 12.84 -13.59 1.33
N LEU A 195 13.83 -12.91 1.95
CA LEU A 195 15.22 -12.93 1.47
C LEU A 195 15.92 -14.27 1.73
N ALA A 196 15.58 -14.96 2.81
CA ALA A 196 16.10 -16.30 3.09
C ALA A 196 15.57 -17.35 2.09
N ALA A 197 14.37 -17.16 1.54
CA ALA A 197 13.82 -18.04 0.51
C ALA A 197 14.40 -17.77 -0.90
N GLN A 198 14.94 -16.57 -1.14
CA GLN A 198 15.42 -16.14 -2.46
C GLN A 198 16.36 -17.14 -3.17
N PRO A 199 17.36 -17.77 -2.50
CA PRO A 199 18.30 -18.69 -3.15
C PRO A 199 17.65 -19.96 -3.71
N ASP A 200 16.48 -20.33 -3.21
CA ASP A 200 15.76 -21.55 -3.56
C ASP A 200 14.57 -21.30 -4.52
N LEU A 201 14.36 -20.04 -4.95
CA LEU A 201 13.31 -19.70 -5.90
C LEU A 201 13.58 -20.32 -7.28
N ASP A 202 12.52 -20.81 -7.92
CA ASP A 202 12.56 -21.21 -9.31
C ASP A 202 12.22 -20.03 -10.25
N GLU A 203 11.97 -20.35 -11.53
CA GLU A 203 11.63 -19.35 -12.55
C GLU A 203 10.28 -18.65 -12.29
N ASP A 204 9.36 -19.27 -11.55
CA ASP A 204 8.04 -18.69 -11.23
C ASP A 204 8.02 -18.03 -9.84
N GLY A 205 8.99 -18.38 -8.99
CA GLY A 205 9.04 -17.98 -7.58
C GLY A 205 8.04 -18.77 -6.72
N LEU A 206 7.78 -18.30 -5.50
CA LEU A 206 6.78 -18.94 -4.64
C LEU A 206 5.37 -18.62 -5.16
N ASP A 207 4.46 -19.60 -5.16
CA ASP A 207 3.04 -19.32 -5.39
C ASP A 207 2.39 -18.64 -4.18
N ASP A 208 1.10 -18.29 -4.27
CA ASP A 208 0.40 -17.55 -3.22
C ASP A 208 0.23 -18.37 -1.93
N ASP A 209 0.03 -19.69 -2.05
CA ASP A 209 -0.13 -20.57 -0.89
C ASP A 209 1.22 -20.73 -0.17
N ASP A 210 2.33 -20.84 -0.91
CA ASP A 210 3.68 -20.89 -0.37
C ASP A 210 4.13 -19.55 0.22
N LEU A 211 3.73 -18.41 -0.37
CA LEU A 211 3.94 -17.08 0.22
C LEU A 211 3.21 -16.92 1.55
N VAL A 212 1.94 -17.36 1.63
CA VAL A 212 1.19 -17.37 2.89
C VAL A 212 1.88 -18.26 3.92
N ALA A 213 2.31 -19.46 3.52
CA ALA A 213 3.02 -20.37 4.42
C ALA A 213 4.33 -19.75 4.95
N LEU A 214 5.08 -19.05 4.10
CA LEU A 214 6.28 -18.32 4.48
C LEU A 214 5.98 -17.24 5.52
N VAL A 215 4.97 -16.41 5.29
CA VAL A 215 4.53 -15.35 6.21
C VAL A 215 4.07 -15.92 7.56
N GLN A 216 3.34 -17.05 7.55
CA GLN A 216 2.93 -17.74 8.76
C GLN A 216 4.10 -18.35 9.53
N ASN A 217 5.07 -18.94 8.83
CA ASN A 217 6.29 -19.49 9.42
C ASN A 217 7.17 -18.39 10.04
N ALA A 218 7.10 -17.16 9.51
CA ALA A 218 7.71 -15.95 10.08
C ALA A 218 6.96 -15.39 11.30
N GLY A 219 5.87 -16.04 11.73
CA GLY A 219 5.12 -15.73 12.96
C GLY A 219 3.79 -15.01 12.75
N VAL A 220 3.43 -14.65 11.52
CA VAL A 220 2.20 -13.89 11.22
C VAL A 220 1.06 -14.84 10.84
N THR A 221 0.28 -15.26 11.84
CA THR A 221 -0.83 -16.23 11.68
C THR A 221 -2.21 -15.58 11.55
N ASP A 222 -2.27 -14.26 11.36
CA ASP A 222 -3.53 -13.54 11.14
C ASP A 222 -4.12 -13.88 9.76
N GLU A 223 -5.35 -14.42 9.74
CA GLU A 223 -6.05 -14.81 8.52
C GLU A 223 -6.37 -13.62 7.60
N THR A 224 -6.42 -12.40 8.14
CA THR A 224 -6.56 -11.17 7.35
C THR A 224 -5.34 -10.95 6.47
N VAL A 225 -4.14 -11.20 7.02
CA VAL A 225 -2.88 -11.13 6.25
C VAL A 225 -2.87 -12.21 5.19
N ALA A 226 -3.20 -13.46 5.55
CA ALA A 226 -3.28 -14.56 4.59
C ALA A 226 -4.24 -14.24 3.42
N GLY A 227 -5.45 -13.77 3.72
CA GLY A 227 -6.41 -13.35 2.69
C GLY A 227 -5.94 -12.17 1.84
N CYS A 228 -5.20 -11.23 2.42
CA CYS A 228 -4.59 -10.10 1.70
C CYS A 228 -3.54 -10.58 0.69
N VAL A 229 -2.65 -11.50 1.11
CA VAL A 229 -1.60 -12.10 0.26
C VAL A 229 -2.24 -12.88 -0.90
N THR A 230 -3.13 -13.84 -0.61
CA THR A 230 -3.76 -14.69 -1.65
C THR A 230 -4.62 -13.90 -2.65
N SER A 231 -5.13 -12.73 -2.25
CA SER A 231 -5.90 -11.87 -3.16
C SER A 231 -5.04 -10.89 -3.95
N GLY A 232 -3.73 -10.82 -3.66
CA GLY A 232 -2.83 -9.85 -4.28
C GLY A 232 -3.21 -8.39 -3.99
N SER A 233 -3.79 -8.11 -2.82
CA SER A 233 -4.44 -6.82 -2.51
C SER A 233 -3.55 -5.59 -2.73
N PHE A 234 -2.23 -5.71 -2.54
CA PHE A 234 -1.26 -4.63 -2.72
C PHE A 234 -0.32 -4.81 -3.93
N THR A 235 -0.61 -5.72 -4.86
CA THR A 235 0.21 -5.92 -6.06
C THR A 235 0.18 -4.71 -7.01
N ASP A 236 -0.98 -4.06 -7.15
CA ASP A 236 -1.10 -2.83 -7.94
C ASP A 236 -0.34 -1.66 -7.28
N TRP A 237 -0.46 -1.50 -5.95
CA TRP A 237 0.35 -0.55 -5.19
C TRP A 237 1.85 -0.81 -5.36
N ALA A 238 2.30 -2.07 -5.27
CA ALA A 238 3.71 -2.43 -5.40
C ALA A 238 4.25 -2.06 -6.79
N ARG A 239 3.45 -2.23 -7.85
CA ARG A 239 3.79 -1.77 -9.20
C ARG A 239 3.95 -0.24 -9.24
N GLU A 240 2.99 0.49 -8.69
CA GLU A 240 3.04 1.96 -8.69
C GLU A 240 4.19 2.52 -7.83
N ALA A 241 4.48 1.89 -6.68
CA ALA A 241 5.62 2.24 -5.84
C ALA A 241 6.95 2.00 -6.58
N THR A 242 7.04 0.88 -7.31
CA THR A 242 8.18 0.59 -8.19
C THR A 242 8.33 1.62 -9.30
N ASP A 243 7.24 1.97 -9.98
CA ASP A 243 7.24 2.98 -11.05
C ASP A 243 7.67 4.36 -10.53
N ARG A 244 7.31 4.72 -9.30
CA ARG A 244 7.75 5.96 -8.64
C ARG A 244 9.24 5.91 -8.34
N ALA A 245 9.72 4.83 -7.71
CA ALA A 245 11.14 4.65 -7.39
C ALA A 245 12.04 4.66 -8.64
N ALA A 246 11.57 4.06 -9.74
CA ALA A 246 12.27 4.07 -11.04
C ALA A 246 12.29 5.45 -11.73
N GLN A 247 11.48 6.41 -11.28
CA GLN A 247 11.52 7.80 -11.75
C GLN A 247 12.44 8.66 -10.88
N ALA A 248 12.17 8.69 -9.58
CA ALA A 248 12.96 9.41 -8.58
C ALA A 248 12.55 9.00 -7.17
N VAL A 249 13.52 8.92 -6.26
CA VAL A 249 13.28 8.85 -4.81
C VAL A 249 13.61 10.20 -4.15
N PRO A 250 13.13 10.49 -2.92
CA PRO A 250 13.38 11.76 -2.23
C PRO A 250 14.82 11.90 -1.69
N PHE A 251 15.80 11.42 -2.46
CA PHE A 251 17.22 11.42 -2.14
C PHE A 251 18.05 11.79 -3.39
N ASP A 252 19.25 12.29 -3.20
CA ASP A 252 20.17 12.69 -4.28
C ASP A 252 20.84 11.50 -4.99
N VAL A 253 20.11 10.39 -5.17
CA VAL A 253 20.55 9.16 -5.87
C VAL A 253 19.78 8.93 -7.17
N GLY A 254 18.69 9.67 -7.40
CA GLY A 254 17.92 9.62 -8.63
C GLY A 254 16.96 8.44 -8.70
N ALA A 255 16.96 7.72 -9.82
CA ALA A 255 16.10 6.58 -10.06
C ALA A 255 16.67 5.30 -9.45
N VAL A 256 15.84 4.54 -8.75
CA VAL A 256 16.19 3.20 -8.26
C VAL A 256 15.82 2.17 -9.32
N THR A 257 16.83 1.61 -9.98
CA THR A 257 16.67 0.59 -11.03
C THR A 257 17.47 -0.68 -10.75
N THR A 258 18.06 -0.78 -9.57
CA THR A 258 18.89 -1.90 -9.10
C THR A 258 18.45 -2.31 -7.70
N SER A 259 18.77 -3.54 -7.33
CA SER A 259 18.51 -4.07 -5.98
C SER A 259 19.77 -4.74 -5.44
N PRO A 260 20.11 -4.55 -4.15
CA PRO A 260 19.53 -3.56 -3.25
C PRO A 260 20.11 -2.15 -3.52
N VAL A 261 19.41 -1.12 -3.06
CA VAL A 261 19.98 0.22 -2.85
C VAL A 261 19.81 0.56 -1.37
N LEU A 262 20.93 0.67 -0.66
CA LEU A 262 20.96 1.10 0.74
C LEU A 262 21.42 2.55 0.82
N LEU A 263 20.61 3.38 1.47
CA LEU A 263 20.99 4.72 1.88
C LEU A 263 21.26 4.75 3.38
N VAL A 264 22.36 5.35 3.77
CA VAL A 264 22.75 5.59 5.16
C VAL A 264 22.79 7.09 5.35
N GLY A 265 21.90 7.64 6.18
CA GLY A 265 21.80 9.09 6.39
C GLY A 265 21.51 9.91 5.12
N GLY A 266 20.93 9.26 4.09
CA GLY A 266 20.69 9.82 2.77
C GLY A 266 21.85 9.65 1.76
N GLN A 267 22.92 8.95 2.13
CA GLN A 267 24.05 8.65 1.24
C GLN A 267 24.04 7.18 0.80
N GLU A 268 24.21 6.93 -0.50
CA GLU A 268 24.22 5.57 -1.04
C GLU A 268 25.46 4.77 -0.62
N TYR A 269 25.24 3.55 -0.13
CA TYR A 269 26.29 2.59 0.09
C TYR A 269 26.68 1.91 -1.24
N THR A 270 27.90 2.19 -1.70
CA THR A 270 28.45 1.61 -2.94
C THR A 270 29.56 0.60 -2.68
N GLY A 271 29.69 0.10 -1.44
CA GLY A 271 30.70 -0.88 -1.04
C GLY A 271 30.37 -2.31 -1.44
N ALA A 272 31.16 -3.27 -0.96
CA ALA A 272 30.88 -4.68 -1.16
C ALA A 272 29.63 -5.10 -0.35
N LEU A 273 28.65 -5.70 -1.03
CA LEU A 273 27.37 -6.05 -0.42
C LEU A 273 27.49 -7.21 0.58
N ASP A 274 28.48 -8.07 0.42
CA ASP A 274 28.73 -9.26 1.24
C ASP A 274 29.84 -9.08 2.29
N ASP A 275 30.23 -7.83 2.56
CA ASP A 275 31.31 -7.48 3.49
C ASP A 275 30.77 -6.61 4.66
N PRO A 276 30.49 -7.23 5.83
CA PRO A 276 30.00 -6.52 7.00
C PRO A 276 30.96 -5.47 7.56
N ASP A 277 32.27 -5.65 7.39
CA ASP A 277 33.26 -4.69 7.85
C ASP A 277 33.23 -3.44 6.95
N ALA A 278 33.03 -3.61 5.64
CA ALA A 278 32.87 -2.50 4.70
C ALA A 278 31.59 -1.68 4.98
N LEU A 279 30.46 -2.34 5.29
CA LEU A 279 29.23 -1.65 5.66
C LEU A 279 29.41 -0.87 6.97
N THR A 280 30.01 -1.51 7.98
CA THR A 280 30.25 -0.88 9.29
C THR A 280 31.13 0.37 9.15
N ALA A 281 32.22 0.27 8.37
CA ALA A 281 33.10 1.40 8.12
C ALA A 281 32.38 2.57 7.41
N PHE A 282 31.48 2.27 6.47
CA PHE A 282 30.68 3.29 5.79
C PHE A 282 29.71 3.98 6.76
N ILE A 283 29.03 3.21 7.61
CA ILE A 283 28.12 3.72 8.64
C ILE A 283 28.85 4.65 9.62
N GLU A 284 30.02 4.25 10.11
CA GLU A 284 30.84 5.07 11.00
C GLU A 284 31.27 6.39 10.34
N GLN A 285 31.65 6.33 9.05
CA GLN A 285 32.01 7.51 8.27
C GLN A 285 30.81 8.48 8.15
N VAL A 286 29.65 7.98 7.74
CA VAL A 286 28.44 8.80 7.57
C VAL A 286 27.99 9.38 8.91
N SER A 287 27.97 8.57 9.97
CA SER A 287 27.59 9.02 11.32
C SER A 287 28.49 10.16 11.81
N THR A 288 29.81 10.04 11.61
CA THR A 288 30.77 11.10 11.96
C THR A 288 30.51 12.38 11.17
N GLN A 289 30.30 12.26 9.85
CA GLN A 289 29.99 13.42 9.01
C GLN A 289 28.72 14.14 9.46
N LEU A 290 27.64 13.40 9.72
CA LEU A 290 26.36 13.98 10.16
C LEU A 290 26.50 14.67 11.53
N ALA A 291 27.28 14.10 12.44
CA ALA A 291 27.57 14.72 13.73
C ALA A 291 28.33 16.04 13.59
N ASP A 292 29.33 16.10 12.71
CA ASP A 292 30.09 17.32 12.40
C ASP A 292 29.20 18.40 11.77
N GLU A 293 28.31 18.01 10.84
CA GLU A 293 27.33 18.91 10.21
C GLU A 293 26.33 19.47 11.23
N ALA A 294 25.83 18.63 12.14
CA ALA A 294 24.93 19.04 13.21
C ALA A 294 25.61 20.03 14.17
N ALA A 295 26.85 19.74 14.59
CA ALA A 295 27.63 20.63 15.45
C ALA A 295 27.92 21.98 14.79
N ALA A 296 28.21 21.99 13.48
CA ALA A 296 28.40 23.22 12.71
C ALA A 296 27.10 24.04 12.60
N ALA A 297 25.96 23.39 12.40
CA ALA A 297 24.65 24.04 12.35
C ALA A 297 24.27 24.67 13.71
N GLU A 298 24.53 23.98 14.82
CA GLU A 298 24.30 24.51 16.17
C GLU A 298 25.21 25.73 16.45
N ALA A 299 26.49 25.65 16.08
CA ALA A 299 27.43 26.76 16.21
C ALA A 299 27.00 27.99 15.40
N ALA A 300 26.42 27.79 14.20
CA ALA A 300 25.89 28.87 13.36
C ALA A 300 24.57 29.47 13.89
N ALA A 301 23.77 28.68 14.62
CA ALA A 301 22.51 29.13 15.22
C ALA A 301 22.69 29.91 16.53
N SER A 302 23.87 29.87 17.15
CA SER A 302 24.16 30.56 18.41
C SER A 302 24.37 32.08 18.18
N PRO A 303 23.57 32.99 18.79
CA PRO A 303 23.73 34.42 18.59
C PRO A 303 25.07 34.88 19.19
N SER A 304 25.86 35.62 18.41
CA SER A 304 27.07 36.30 18.90
C SER A 304 26.75 37.10 20.17
N PRO A 305 27.58 37.04 21.24
CA PRO A 305 27.35 37.83 22.43
C PRO A 305 27.34 39.31 22.02
N THR A 306 26.22 39.99 22.30
CA THR A 306 26.11 41.45 22.15
C THR A 306 27.28 42.07 22.91
N ALA A 307 28.17 42.75 22.18
CA ALA A 307 29.28 43.48 22.77
C ALA A 307 28.70 44.44 23.81
N SER A 308 28.95 44.15 25.08
CA SER A 308 28.58 44.99 26.20
C SER A 308 29.23 46.36 25.98
N ALA A 309 28.41 47.39 25.88
CA ALA A 309 28.87 48.76 25.71
C ALA A 309 29.76 49.16 26.90
N ASP A 310 30.97 49.58 26.58
CA ASP A 310 31.99 50.13 27.46
C ASP A 310 31.46 51.39 28.19
N PRO A 311 31.51 51.48 29.54
CA PRO A 311 31.09 52.67 30.27
C PRO A 311 32.25 53.68 30.32
N GLY A 312 32.39 54.50 29.27
CA GLY A 312 33.41 55.55 29.21
C GLY A 312 32.84 56.96 29.09
N ALA A 313 32.80 57.70 30.21
CA ALA A 313 32.90 59.18 30.34
C ALA A 313 32.36 59.62 31.71
N THR A 314 33.00 60.45 32.54
CA THR A 314 34.09 61.41 32.35
C THR A 314 34.66 61.78 33.74
N ALA A 315 35.97 62.04 33.79
CA ALA A 315 36.63 62.68 34.90
C ALA A 315 36.33 64.19 34.93
N ASP A 316 36.22 64.76 36.13
CA ASP A 316 36.46 66.19 36.36
C ASP A 316 36.95 66.41 37.80
N PRO A 317 38.19 66.86 38.01
CA PRO A 317 38.58 67.62 39.20
C PRO A 317 38.88 69.07 38.77
N THR A 318 38.41 70.10 39.45
CA THR A 318 39.13 70.95 40.45
C THR A 318 38.57 72.39 40.31
N PRO A 319 38.80 73.36 41.22
CA PRO A 319 39.00 73.34 42.67
C PRO A 319 37.72 73.73 43.47
#